data_AF-A0A545TKW6-F1
#
_entry.id   AF-A0A545TKW6-F1
#
_cell.length_a   1.000
_cell.length_b   1.000
_cell.length_c   1.000
_cell.angle_alpha   90.00
_cell.angle_beta   90.00
_cell.angle_gamma   90.00
#
_symmetry.space_group_name_H-M   'P 1'
#
loop_
_entity.id
_entity.type
_entity.pdbx_description
1 polymer ?
#
loop_
_entity_poly.entity_id
_entity_poly.type
_entity_poly.pdbx_seq_one_letter_code
_entity_poly.pdbx_strand_id
1 'polypeptide(L)'
;MRALETGTKYPALHPTFHNRHRSLKKKLCAALLAASLALPLAPVSAEEDPRAAVQLPADVAAAFLAEMRTHMANLDDVMAALAEEDFEAAASIAELQMTQGHHRWASMAKQGASEEEIAAAKERFKARRAARDGQMGDGQMGAGGGQGQGKGMGGGMAMGPGFGRYMPEDFRAMGDVFHEAAESFAATARNAASPATPEDYRALLEGLQEITMACRACHDAYKVEVVR
;
A
#
# COMPACT_ATOMS: atom_id res chain seq x y z
N MET A 1 -36.70 6.76 34.97
CA MET A 1 -35.64 7.80 34.97
C MET A 1 -34.46 7.26 35.76
N ARG A 2 -33.41 6.80 35.07
CA ARG A 2 -32.19 6.26 35.68
C ARG A 2 -31.03 6.96 34.97
N ALA A 3 -30.30 7.76 35.73
CA ALA A 3 -29.21 8.61 35.26
C ALA A 3 -28.03 7.77 34.77
N LEU A 4 -27.42 8.21 33.68
CA LEU A 4 -26.19 7.67 33.10
C LEU A 4 -25.01 8.33 33.83
N GLU A 5 -24.23 7.55 34.56
CA GLU A 5 -22.94 7.99 35.10
C GLU A 5 -21.83 7.63 34.11
N THR A 6 -21.24 8.66 33.49
CA THR A 6 -20.06 8.57 32.65
C THR A 6 -18.81 8.52 33.52
N GLY A 7 -18.25 7.34 33.73
CA GLY A 7 -16.97 7.14 34.42
C GLY A 7 -15.81 7.06 33.44
N THR A 8 -15.07 8.14 33.27
CA THR A 8 -13.78 8.18 32.55
C THR A 8 -12.71 7.41 33.32
N LYS A 9 -12.29 6.25 32.80
CA LYS A 9 -11.16 5.45 33.31
C LYS A 9 -9.89 5.75 32.51
N TYR A 10 -9.11 6.74 32.94
CA TYR A 10 -7.67 6.78 32.64
C TYR A 10 -6.92 7.36 33.84
N PRO A 11 -6.04 6.59 34.51
CA PRO A 11 -5.16 7.15 35.53
C PRO A 11 -4.06 7.99 34.89
N ALA A 12 -3.83 9.18 35.45
CA ALA A 12 -2.73 10.06 35.05
C ALA A 12 -1.38 9.40 35.37
N LEU A 13 -0.52 9.26 34.36
CA LEU A 13 0.82 8.75 34.50
C LEU A 13 1.85 9.89 34.50
N HIS A 14 2.55 9.99 35.63
CA HIS A 14 3.98 10.32 35.79
C HIS A 14 4.44 11.79 35.95
N PRO A 15 5.64 12.00 36.56
CA PRO A 15 5.78 12.82 37.75
C PRO A 15 6.60 14.10 37.53
N THR A 16 6.60 14.92 38.58
CA THR A 16 7.37 16.14 38.80
C THR A 16 8.81 16.10 38.26
N PHE A 17 9.10 16.90 37.24
CA PHE A 17 10.46 17.27 36.85
C PHE A 17 11.10 18.11 37.96
N HIS A 18 12.14 17.57 38.60
CA HIS A 18 13.02 18.34 39.48
C HIS A 18 13.89 19.27 38.64
N ASN A 19 13.53 20.56 38.64
CA ASN A 19 14.32 21.63 38.07
C ASN A 19 15.55 21.89 38.95
N ARG A 20 16.70 21.37 38.53
CA ARG A 20 18.00 21.68 39.11
C ARG A 20 18.86 22.21 37.97
N HIS A 21 18.97 23.53 37.82
CA HIS A 21 20.27 24.19 37.68
C HIS A 21 20.11 25.71 37.83
N ARG A 22 20.64 26.16 38.96
CA ARG A 22 20.73 27.52 39.45
C ARG A 22 21.77 28.31 38.65
N SER A 23 21.35 29.44 38.11
CA SER A 23 22.09 30.71 37.99
C SER A 23 23.61 30.62 37.81
N LEU A 24 24.09 30.87 36.60
CA LEU A 24 25.41 31.47 36.37
C LEU A 24 25.35 32.43 35.17
N LYS A 25 25.61 33.71 35.48
CA LYS A 25 26.21 34.77 34.62
C LYS A 25 25.27 35.64 33.75
N LYS A 26 24.57 36.56 34.42
CA LYS A 26 23.86 37.75 33.87
C LYS A 26 24.79 38.87 33.31
N LYS A 27 25.91 38.58 32.63
CA LYS A 27 26.80 39.65 32.11
C LYS A 27 27.37 39.40 30.71
N LEU A 28 26.60 38.78 29.81
CA LEU A 28 27.02 38.64 28.41
C LEU A 28 25.85 38.81 27.42
N CYS A 29 24.91 39.72 27.69
CA CYS A 29 23.74 39.95 26.81
C CYS A 29 23.78 41.25 26.00
N ALA A 30 24.85 42.05 26.06
CA ALA A 30 24.84 43.39 25.45
C ALA A 30 25.63 43.54 24.14
N ALA A 31 26.23 42.47 23.59
CA ALA A 31 27.04 42.57 22.36
C ALA A 31 26.62 41.62 21.22
N LEU A 32 25.61 40.77 21.41
CA LEU A 32 25.13 39.81 20.42
C LEU A 32 23.71 40.12 19.89
N LEU A 33 23.23 41.36 20.08
CA LEU A 33 21.91 41.77 19.59
C LEU A 33 21.93 42.56 18.28
N ALA A 34 23.10 42.87 17.74
CA ALA A 34 23.24 43.71 16.53
C ALA A 34 23.68 42.95 15.26
N ALA A 35 23.94 41.63 15.35
CA ALA A 35 24.41 40.83 14.21
C ALA A 35 23.37 39.83 13.68
N SER A 36 22.15 39.80 14.22
CA SER A 36 21.12 38.82 13.86
C SER A 36 20.22 39.25 12.69
N LEU A 37 20.38 40.47 12.17
CA LEU A 37 19.43 41.08 11.23
C LEU A 37 19.96 41.16 9.79
N ALA A 38 20.74 40.18 9.36
CA ALA A 38 21.20 40.06 7.97
C ALA A 38 21.43 38.60 7.54
N LEU A 39 20.56 37.68 7.97
CA LEU A 39 20.52 36.37 7.34
C LEU A 39 19.77 36.52 6.00
N PRO A 40 20.44 36.38 4.83
CA PRO A 40 19.71 36.42 3.57
C PRO A 40 18.70 35.27 3.57
N LEU A 41 17.42 35.59 3.34
CA LEU A 41 16.46 34.56 2.96
C LEU A 41 16.92 34.03 1.60
N ALA A 42 17.69 32.95 1.61
CA ALA A 42 17.82 32.14 0.42
C ALA A 42 16.41 31.68 0.06
N PRO A 43 15.97 31.81 -1.21
CA PRO A 43 14.73 31.19 -1.62
C PRO A 43 14.87 29.69 -1.31
N VAL A 44 14.00 29.18 -0.45
CA VAL A 44 13.79 27.74 -0.32
C VAL A 44 13.17 27.33 -1.66
N SER A 45 14.01 26.84 -2.58
CA SER A 45 13.50 26.12 -3.74
C SER A 45 12.71 24.93 -3.20
N ALA A 46 11.45 24.82 -3.61
CA ALA A 46 10.70 23.61 -3.39
C ALA A 46 11.50 22.47 -4.03
N GLU A 47 12.02 21.57 -3.22
CA GLU A 47 12.71 20.38 -3.72
C GLU A 47 11.73 19.64 -4.62
N GLU A 48 12.13 19.41 -5.86
CA GLU A 48 11.28 18.70 -6.81
C GLU A 48 11.00 17.31 -6.25
N ASP A 49 9.73 16.91 -6.28
CA ASP A 49 9.32 15.60 -5.78
C ASP A 49 10.05 14.49 -6.57
N PRO A 50 10.97 13.74 -5.91
CA PRO A 50 11.91 12.84 -6.58
C PRO A 50 11.24 11.58 -7.11
N ARG A 51 9.94 11.37 -6.82
CA ARG A 51 9.19 10.18 -7.22
C ARG A 51 8.96 10.15 -8.72
N ALA A 52 9.04 8.94 -9.28
CA ALA A 52 8.74 8.70 -10.68
C ALA A 52 7.26 8.96 -10.98
N ALA A 53 6.98 9.70 -12.04
CA ALA A 53 5.63 10.06 -12.44
C ALA A 53 4.98 8.93 -13.26
N VAL A 54 3.83 8.45 -12.78
CA VAL A 54 2.93 7.57 -13.52
C VAL A 54 1.87 8.43 -14.19
N GLN A 55 2.03 8.63 -15.49
CA GLN A 55 1.16 9.49 -16.28
C GLN A 55 -0.11 8.74 -16.69
N LEU A 56 -1.26 9.20 -16.21
CA LEU A 56 -2.56 8.56 -16.44
C LEU A 56 -3.58 9.55 -17.03
N PRO A 57 -4.42 9.11 -17.99
CA PRO A 57 -5.62 9.86 -18.37
C PRO A 57 -6.50 10.15 -17.16
N ALA A 58 -7.23 11.27 -17.17
CA ALA A 58 -7.98 11.76 -16.01
C ALA A 58 -8.97 10.76 -15.41
N ASP A 59 -9.72 10.05 -16.26
CA ASP A 59 -10.66 9.01 -15.85
C ASP A 59 -9.95 7.78 -15.24
N VAL A 60 -8.84 7.37 -15.85
CA VAL A 60 -8.01 6.26 -15.37
C VAL A 60 -7.37 6.60 -14.03
N ALA A 61 -6.84 7.82 -13.88
CA ALA A 61 -6.25 8.28 -12.62
C ALA A 61 -7.28 8.30 -11.49
N ALA A 62 -8.48 8.80 -11.76
CA ALA A 62 -9.58 8.83 -10.79
C ALA A 62 -9.97 7.42 -10.33
N ALA A 63 -10.12 6.48 -11.27
CA ALA A 63 -10.44 5.09 -10.96
C ALA A 63 -9.30 4.39 -10.21
N PHE A 64 -8.05 4.61 -10.62
CA PHE A 64 -6.86 4.03 -9.98
C PHE A 64 -6.72 4.51 -8.52
N LEU A 65 -6.83 5.82 -8.29
CA LEU A 65 -6.77 6.39 -6.93
C LEU A 65 -7.97 5.97 -6.08
N ALA A 66 -9.14 5.74 -6.69
CA ALA A 66 -10.28 5.16 -5.99
C ALA A 66 -9.97 3.75 -5.53
N GLU A 67 -9.32 2.93 -6.35
CA GLU A 67 -8.93 1.58 -5.97
C GLU A 67 -7.93 1.55 -4.81
N MET A 68 -6.95 2.47 -4.79
CA MET A 68 -6.04 2.60 -3.66
C MET A 68 -6.77 2.94 -2.35
N ARG A 69 -7.85 3.74 -2.40
CA ARG A 69 -8.69 4.02 -1.22
C ARG A 69 -9.49 2.78 -0.80
N THR A 70 -10.00 2.00 -1.75
CA THR A 70 -10.67 0.72 -1.48
C THR A 70 -9.71 -0.24 -0.77
N HIS A 71 -8.46 -0.38 -1.23
CA HIS A 71 -7.47 -1.23 -0.58
C HIS A 71 -7.20 -0.83 0.88
N MET A 72 -7.17 0.48 1.20
CA MET A 72 -7.05 0.94 2.58
C MET A 72 -8.29 0.62 3.42
N ALA A 73 -9.50 0.74 2.86
CA ALA A 73 -10.73 0.35 3.56
C ALA A 73 -10.76 -1.16 3.85
N ASN A 74 -10.36 -1.99 2.88
CA ASN A 74 -10.26 -3.43 3.08
C ASN A 74 -9.23 -3.81 4.16
N LEU A 75 -8.11 -3.07 4.23
CA LEU A 75 -7.13 -3.29 5.29
C LEU A 75 -7.72 -2.98 6.68
N ASP A 76 -8.51 -1.91 6.80
CA ASP A 76 -9.24 -1.59 8.04
C ASP A 76 -10.23 -2.71 8.40
N ASP A 77 -10.97 -3.25 7.43
CA ASP A 77 -11.90 -4.37 7.64
C ASP A 77 -11.16 -5.65 8.07
N VAL A 78 -9.99 -5.94 7.48
CA VAL A 78 -9.13 -7.05 7.92
C VAL A 78 -8.70 -6.85 9.38
N MET A 79 -8.25 -5.65 9.74
CA MET A 79 -7.84 -5.34 11.12
C MET A 79 -9.00 -5.50 12.11
N ALA A 80 -10.21 -5.11 11.71
CA ALA A 80 -11.42 -5.31 12.50
C ALA A 80 -11.73 -6.80 12.71
N ALA A 81 -11.67 -7.62 11.65
CA ALA A 81 -11.88 -9.07 11.74
C ALA A 81 -10.84 -9.75 12.64
N LEU A 82 -9.56 -9.36 12.55
CA LEU A 82 -8.51 -9.87 13.43
C LEU A 82 -8.75 -9.52 14.91
N ALA A 83 -9.27 -8.33 15.19
CA ALA A 83 -9.59 -7.91 16.56
C ALA A 83 -10.73 -8.73 17.18
N GLU A 84 -11.58 -9.33 16.35
CA GLU A 84 -12.66 -10.23 16.76
C GLU A 84 -12.25 -11.72 16.72
N GLU A 85 -10.99 -12.02 16.40
CA GLU A 85 -10.49 -13.39 16.14
C GLU A 85 -11.23 -14.11 14.99
N ASP A 86 -11.86 -13.36 14.09
CA ASP A 86 -12.51 -13.90 12.88
C ASP A 86 -11.49 -14.00 11.73
N PHE A 87 -10.60 -14.98 11.84
CA PHE A 87 -9.54 -15.20 10.85
C PHE A 87 -10.09 -15.64 9.48
N GLU A 88 -11.26 -16.26 9.46
CA GLU A 88 -11.92 -16.66 8.22
C GLU A 88 -12.46 -15.43 7.46
N ALA A 89 -13.07 -14.47 8.16
CA ALA A 89 -13.45 -13.19 7.57
C ALA A 89 -12.22 -12.39 7.12
N ALA A 90 -11.17 -12.31 7.94
CA ALA A 90 -9.93 -11.62 7.58
C ALA A 90 -9.31 -12.21 6.30
N ALA A 91 -9.25 -13.54 6.21
CA ALA A 91 -8.78 -14.24 5.01
C ALA A 91 -9.65 -13.91 3.80
N SER A 92 -10.98 -14.00 3.94
CA SER A 92 -11.91 -13.78 2.84
C SER A 92 -11.87 -12.34 2.31
N ILE A 93 -11.71 -11.35 3.18
CA ILE A 93 -11.56 -9.94 2.77
C ILE A 93 -10.26 -9.76 1.96
N ALA A 94 -9.12 -10.20 2.49
CA ALA A 94 -7.84 -10.11 1.79
C ALA A 94 -7.88 -10.85 0.45
N GLU A 95 -8.46 -12.05 0.45
CA GLU A 95 -8.54 -12.90 -0.72
C GLU A 95 -9.41 -12.29 -1.83
N LEU A 96 -10.63 -11.88 -1.49
CA LEU A 96 -11.62 -11.44 -2.48
C LEU A 96 -11.38 -10.00 -2.93
N GLN A 97 -10.83 -9.15 -2.06
CA GLN A 97 -10.77 -7.70 -2.29
C GLN A 97 -9.35 -7.17 -2.56
N MET A 98 -8.29 -7.92 -2.24
CA MET A 98 -6.92 -7.40 -2.34
C MET A 98 -5.99 -8.25 -3.22
N THR A 99 -6.31 -9.52 -3.46
CA THR A 99 -5.48 -10.35 -4.37
C THR A 99 -5.60 -9.92 -5.83
N GLN A 100 -4.71 -10.47 -6.66
CA GLN A 100 -4.71 -10.17 -8.08
C GLN A 100 -6.03 -10.62 -8.71
N GLY A 101 -6.69 -9.69 -9.42
CA GLY A 101 -8.01 -9.93 -10.01
C GLY A 101 -9.18 -9.71 -9.07
N HIS A 102 -8.99 -9.08 -7.90
CA HIS A 102 -10.03 -8.78 -6.91
C HIS A 102 -11.34 -8.24 -7.50
N HIS A 103 -11.31 -7.35 -8.50
CA HIS A 103 -12.55 -6.88 -9.17
C HIS A 103 -13.40 -8.03 -9.73
N ARG A 104 -12.76 -9.07 -10.28
CA ARG A 104 -13.43 -10.26 -10.80
C ARG A 104 -13.98 -11.11 -9.66
N TRP A 105 -13.21 -11.33 -8.60
CA TRP A 105 -13.63 -12.14 -7.45
C TRP A 105 -14.81 -11.50 -6.73
N ALA A 106 -14.70 -10.19 -6.43
CA ALA A 106 -15.77 -9.40 -5.84
C ALA A 106 -17.03 -9.38 -6.74
N SER A 107 -16.86 -9.30 -8.07
CA SER A 107 -17.98 -9.36 -9.01
C SER A 107 -18.65 -10.74 -9.03
N MET A 108 -17.87 -11.82 -8.98
CA MET A 108 -18.40 -13.19 -8.89
C MET A 108 -19.16 -13.41 -7.59
N ALA A 109 -18.61 -12.98 -6.45
CA ALA A 109 -19.28 -13.05 -5.15
C ALA A 109 -20.61 -12.27 -5.16
N LYS A 110 -20.63 -11.06 -5.73
CA LYS A 110 -21.87 -10.26 -5.88
C LYS A 110 -22.92 -10.93 -6.77
N GLN A 111 -22.50 -11.78 -7.70
CA GLN A 111 -23.38 -12.57 -8.57
C GLN A 111 -23.84 -13.89 -7.92
N GLY A 112 -23.44 -14.16 -6.68
CA GLY A 112 -23.83 -15.37 -5.95
C GLY A 112 -23.01 -16.60 -6.31
N ALA A 113 -21.83 -16.45 -6.92
CA ALA A 113 -20.91 -17.56 -7.12
C ALA A 113 -20.48 -18.15 -5.77
N SER A 114 -20.37 -19.48 -5.69
CA SER A 114 -19.89 -20.16 -4.48
C SER A 114 -18.39 -19.92 -4.26
N GLU A 115 -17.93 -20.15 -3.03
CA GLU A 115 -16.50 -20.10 -2.69
C GLU A 115 -15.68 -21.06 -3.55
N GLU A 116 -16.20 -22.26 -3.82
CA GLU A 116 -15.56 -23.25 -4.70
C GLU A 116 -15.45 -22.74 -6.15
N GLU A 117 -16.50 -22.08 -6.66
CA GLU A 117 -16.48 -21.50 -8.01
C GLU A 117 -15.46 -20.37 -8.12
N ILE A 118 -15.35 -19.53 -7.08
CA ILE A 118 -14.36 -18.46 -6.99
C ILE A 118 -12.95 -19.03 -6.90
N ALA A 119 -12.70 -20.00 -6.02
CA ALA A 119 -11.41 -20.68 -5.88
C ALA A 119 -10.95 -21.31 -7.20
N ALA A 120 -11.84 -22.07 -7.87
CA ALA A 120 -11.53 -22.66 -9.17
C ALA A 120 -11.27 -21.57 -10.25
N ALA A 121 -11.97 -20.45 -10.19
CA ALA A 121 -11.77 -19.33 -11.10
C ALA A 121 -10.44 -18.59 -10.87
N LYS A 122 -9.98 -18.51 -9.62
CA LYS A 122 -8.67 -18.01 -9.21
C LYS A 122 -7.53 -18.90 -9.69
N GLU A 123 -7.62 -20.22 -9.49
CA GLU A 123 -6.62 -21.17 -9.98
C GLU A 123 -6.45 -21.09 -11.49
N ARG A 124 -7.57 -21.04 -12.24
CA ARG A 124 -7.54 -20.83 -13.70
C ARG A 124 -6.87 -19.51 -14.08
N PHE A 125 -7.06 -18.45 -13.29
CA PHE A 125 -6.45 -17.16 -13.53
C PHE A 125 -4.95 -17.15 -13.27
N LYS A 126 -4.51 -17.75 -12.16
CA LYS A 126 -3.10 -17.92 -11.79
C LYS A 126 -2.35 -18.75 -12.84
N ALA A 127 -2.91 -19.88 -13.25
CA ALA A 127 -2.34 -20.72 -14.32
C ALA A 127 -2.19 -19.97 -15.65
N ARG A 128 -3.20 -19.19 -16.06
CA ARG A 128 -3.14 -18.39 -17.28
C ARG A 128 -2.11 -17.27 -17.19
N ARG A 129 -1.96 -16.64 -16.03
CA ARG A 129 -0.91 -15.63 -15.80
C ARG A 129 0.47 -16.25 -15.87
N ALA A 130 0.71 -17.35 -15.17
CA ALA A 130 1.99 -18.06 -15.19
C ALA A 130 2.38 -18.49 -16.61
N ALA A 131 1.44 -19.02 -17.40
CA ALA A 131 1.68 -19.39 -18.79
C ALA A 131 2.03 -18.19 -19.68
N ARG A 132 1.45 -17.01 -19.44
CA ARG A 132 1.79 -15.78 -20.18
C ARG A 132 3.17 -15.26 -19.79
N ASP A 133 3.46 -15.21 -18.49
CA ASP A 133 4.72 -14.66 -17.98
C ASP A 133 5.89 -15.58 -18.39
N GLY A 134 5.67 -16.89 -18.34
CA GLY A 134 6.58 -17.91 -18.88
C GLY A 134 6.55 -18.10 -20.40
N GLN A 135 5.81 -17.28 -21.15
CA GLN A 135 5.89 -17.14 -22.63
C GLN A 135 6.60 -15.82 -23.03
N MET A 136 6.76 -14.87 -22.09
CA MET A 136 7.51 -13.63 -22.28
C MET A 136 8.99 -13.76 -21.86
N GLY A 137 9.34 -14.70 -20.97
CA GLY A 137 10.72 -14.92 -20.52
C GLY A 137 11.60 -15.74 -21.48
N ASP A 138 10.96 -16.46 -22.39
CA ASP A 138 11.49 -17.35 -23.44
C ASP A 138 11.51 -16.66 -24.82
N GLY A 139 10.95 -15.45 -24.91
CA GLY A 139 11.23 -14.50 -25.98
C GLY A 139 12.66 -14.00 -25.88
N GLN A 140 13.57 -14.66 -26.60
CA GLN A 140 14.95 -14.27 -26.88
C GLN A 140 15.21 -12.76 -26.66
N MET A 141 15.96 -12.42 -25.60
CA MET A 141 16.53 -11.09 -25.40
C MET A 141 17.49 -10.80 -26.56
N GLY A 142 16.92 -10.32 -27.66
CA GLY A 142 17.62 -10.02 -28.90
C GLY A 142 18.60 -8.90 -28.63
N ALA A 143 19.89 -9.24 -28.66
CA ALA A 143 20.98 -8.29 -28.82
C ALA A 143 20.68 -7.39 -30.05
N GLY A 144 20.32 -6.14 -29.79
CA GLY A 144 19.99 -5.16 -30.81
C GLY A 144 20.55 -3.79 -30.43
N GLY A 145 21.88 -3.64 -30.53
CA GLY A 145 22.50 -2.33 -30.56
C GLY A 145 22.03 -1.57 -31.79
N GLY A 146 21.34 -0.45 -31.58
CA GLY A 146 20.87 0.41 -32.66
C GLY A 146 20.44 1.76 -32.14
N GLN A 147 21.33 2.75 -32.27
CA GLN A 147 20.98 4.16 -32.16
C GLN A 147 19.96 4.49 -33.26
N GLY A 148 18.72 4.78 -32.87
CA GLY A 148 17.67 5.19 -33.79
C GLY A 148 16.68 6.09 -33.07
N GLN A 149 16.85 7.41 -33.25
CA GLN A 149 15.79 8.38 -32.95
C GLN A 149 14.61 8.09 -33.89
N GLY A 150 13.50 7.63 -33.33
CA GLY A 150 12.28 7.37 -34.08
C GLY A 150 11.08 7.39 -33.15
N LYS A 151 10.27 8.44 -33.24
CA LYS A 151 8.88 8.45 -32.79
C LYS A 151 8.18 7.26 -33.47
N GLY A 152 7.96 6.19 -32.71
CA GLY A 152 7.26 4.99 -33.17
C GLY A 152 6.26 4.59 -32.10
N MET A 153 4.97 4.70 -32.44
CA MET A 153 3.85 4.21 -31.65
C MET A 153 4.09 2.76 -31.26
N GLY A 154 4.26 2.50 -29.96
CA GLY A 154 4.47 1.16 -29.41
C GLY A 154 3.31 0.25 -29.80
N GLY A 155 3.64 -0.80 -30.56
CA GLY A 155 2.69 -1.80 -31.01
C GLY A 155 1.94 -2.40 -29.83
N GLY A 156 0.63 -2.17 -29.80
CA GLY A 156 -0.27 -2.66 -28.77
C GLY A 156 -0.37 -4.17 -28.78
N MET A 157 0.43 -4.82 -27.96
CA MET A 157 0.06 -6.11 -27.38
C MET A 157 -1.08 -5.83 -26.41
N ALA A 158 -2.22 -6.49 -26.58
CA ALA A 158 -3.43 -6.27 -25.81
C ALA A 158 -3.19 -6.59 -24.32
N MET A 159 -2.67 -5.61 -23.59
CA MET A 159 -2.64 -5.58 -22.14
C MET A 159 -4.09 -5.68 -21.66
N GLY A 160 -4.38 -6.64 -20.79
CA GLY A 160 -5.74 -6.94 -20.32
C GLY A 160 -6.50 -5.71 -19.77
N PRO A 161 -7.78 -5.85 -19.45
CA PRO A 161 -8.68 -4.71 -19.17
C PRO A 161 -8.34 -3.88 -17.92
N GLY A 162 -7.32 -4.26 -17.14
CA GLY A 162 -6.94 -3.58 -15.89
C GLY A 162 -6.00 -2.39 -16.11
N PHE A 163 -5.74 -1.66 -15.02
CA PHE A 163 -4.87 -0.48 -15.02
C PHE A 163 -3.46 -0.74 -15.54
N GLY A 164 -2.96 -1.99 -15.41
CA GLY A 164 -1.59 -2.37 -15.79
C GLY A 164 -1.19 -2.01 -17.22
N ARG A 165 -2.14 -1.86 -18.16
CA ARG A 165 -1.86 -1.39 -19.53
C ARG A 165 -1.30 0.03 -19.62
N TYR A 166 -1.52 0.84 -18.58
CA TYR A 166 -1.03 2.21 -18.47
C TYR A 166 0.24 2.33 -17.62
N MET A 167 0.66 1.23 -16.97
CA MET A 167 1.69 1.25 -15.94
C MET A 167 3.03 0.73 -16.49
N PRO A 168 4.17 1.36 -16.13
CA PRO A 168 5.48 0.82 -16.47
C PRO A 168 5.70 -0.53 -15.79
N GLU A 169 6.68 -1.30 -16.28
CA GLU A 169 6.97 -2.65 -15.78
C GLU A 169 7.26 -2.70 -14.28
N ASP A 170 8.15 -1.83 -13.79
CA ASP A 170 8.50 -1.76 -12.38
C ASP A 170 7.29 -1.44 -11.48
N PHE A 171 6.36 -0.58 -11.95
CA PHE A 171 5.12 -0.30 -11.23
C PHE A 171 4.20 -1.52 -11.16
N ARG A 172 4.10 -2.27 -12.27
CA ARG A 172 3.33 -3.52 -12.29
C ARG A 172 3.93 -4.56 -11.35
N ALA A 173 5.26 -4.66 -11.29
CA ALA A 173 5.95 -5.55 -10.37
C ALA A 173 5.66 -5.18 -8.90
N MET A 174 5.67 -3.89 -8.54
CA MET A 174 5.27 -3.45 -7.19
C MET A 174 3.79 -3.75 -6.88
N GLY A 175 2.90 -3.62 -7.87
CA GLY A 175 1.50 -4.02 -7.74
C GLY A 175 1.35 -5.53 -7.53
N ASP A 176 2.11 -6.35 -8.25
CA ASP A 176 2.14 -7.81 -8.09
C ASP A 176 2.61 -8.18 -6.65
N VAL A 177 3.61 -7.49 -6.09
CA VAL A 177 4.04 -7.67 -4.69
C VAL A 177 2.92 -7.40 -3.68
N PHE A 178 2.15 -6.32 -3.85
CA PHE A 178 1.00 -6.03 -2.98
C PHE A 178 -0.05 -7.16 -3.04
N HIS A 179 -0.39 -7.59 -4.25
CA HIS A 179 -1.37 -8.64 -4.45
C HIS A 179 -0.92 -10.00 -3.92
N GLU A 180 0.37 -10.32 -4.00
CA GLU A 180 0.97 -11.51 -3.44
C GLU A 180 1.01 -11.46 -1.90
N ALA A 181 1.35 -10.31 -1.30
CA ALA A 181 1.29 -10.13 0.15
C ALA A 181 -0.13 -10.36 0.70
N ALA A 182 -1.16 -9.89 -0.01
CA ALA A 182 -2.55 -10.17 0.34
C ALA A 182 -2.91 -11.66 0.22
N GLU A 183 -2.39 -12.37 -0.80
CA GLU A 183 -2.60 -13.81 -0.96
C GLU A 183 -1.90 -14.61 0.16
N SER A 184 -0.67 -14.22 0.50
CA SER A 184 0.11 -14.76 1.64
C SER A 184 -0.64 -14.56 2.96
N PHE A 185 -1.08 -13.34 3.24
CA PHE A 185 -1.86 -13.03 4.44
C PHE A 185 -3.15 -13.86 4.51
N ALA A 186 -3.90 -13.96 3.40
CA ALA A 186 -5.13 -14.76 3.37
C ALA A 186 -4.86 -16.23 3.70
N ALA A 187 -3.78 -16.81 3.16
CA ALA A 187 -3.37 -18.17 3.48
C ALA A 187 -2.99 -18.33 4.96
N THR A 188 -2.24 -17.37 5.53
CA THR A 188 -1.90 -17.36 6.95
C THR A 188 -3.15 -17.30 7.83
N ALA A 189 -4.10 -16.44 7.50
CA ALA A 189 -5.35 -16.29 8.25
C ALA A 189 -6.23 -17.54 8.19
N ARG A 190 -6.37 -18.20 7.03
CA ARG A 190 -7.10 -19.49 6.94
C ARG A 190 -6.48 -20.61 7.77
N ASN A 191 -5.17 -20.56 7.98
CA ASN A 191 -4.42 -21.61 8.68
C ASN A 191 -4.20 -21.33 10.18
N ALA A 192 -4.63 -20.17 10.68
CA ALA A 192 -4.51 -19.84 12.09
C ALA A 192 -5.33 -20.81 12.95
N ALA A 193 -4.77 -21.23 14.09
CA ALA A 193 -5.48 -22.13 15.00
C ALA A 193 -6.73 -21.45 15.61
N SER A 194 -7.69 -22.27 16.04
CA SER A 194 -8.85 -21.83 16.84
C SER A 194 -8.94 -22.68 18.12
N PRO A 195 -8.59 -22.14 19.30
CA PRO A 195 -8.16 -20.76 19.55
C PRO A 195 -6.74 -20.47 19.03
N ALA A 196 -6.47 -19.22 18.66
CA ALA A 196 -5.15 -18.81 18.15
C ALA A 196 -4.06 -18.88 19.21
N THR A 197 -2.88 -19.28 18.77
CA THR A 197 -1.64 -19.28 19.56
C THR A 197 -0.90 -17.95 19.42
N PRO A 198 0.03 -17.60 20.34
CA PRO A 198 0.91 -16.45 20.17
C PRO A 198 1.69 -16.46 18.84
N GLU A 199 2.02 -17.64 18.32
CA GLU A 199 2.66 -17.83 17.03
C GLU A 199 1.75 -17.46 15.86
N ASP A 200 0.45 -17.81 15.92
CA ASP A 200 -0.53 -17.41 14.92
C ASP A 200 -0.66 -15.89 14.84
N TYR A 201 -0.80 -15.22 16.01
CA TYR A 201 -0.85 -13.76 16.06
C TYR A 201 0.41 -13.10 15.48
N ARG A 202 1.59 -13.69 15.74
CA ARG A 202 2.84 -13.18 15.15
C ARG A 202 2.80 -13.29 13.62
N ALA A 203 2.42 -14.44 13.09
CA ALA A 203 2.35 -14.66 11.65
C ALA A 203 1.33 -13.72 10.97
N LEU A 204 0.17 -13.49 11.60
CA LEU A 204 -0.85 -12.56 11.11
C LEU A 204 -0.33 -11.11 11.07
N LEU A 205 0.37 -10.68 12.13
CA LEU A 205 0.96 -9.34 12.20
C LEU A 205 2.12 -9.16 11.20
N GLU A 206 2.90 -10.21 10.95
CA GLU A 206 3.94 -10.23 9.90
C GLU A 206 3.30 -10.07 8.51
N GLY A 207 2.20 -10.78 8.22
CA GLY A 207 1.48 -10.62 6.95
C GLY A 207 0.90 -9.20 6.75
N LEU A 208 0.39 -8.57 7.82
CA LEU A 208 -0.04 -7.16 7.77
C LEU A 208 1.12 -6.20 7.51
N GLN A 209 2.29 -6.49 8.09
CA GLN A 209 3.50 -5.74 7.82
C GLN A 209 3.88 -5.82 6.33
N GLU A 210 3.82 -7.00 5.72
CA GLU A 210 4.11 -7.18 4.28
C GLU A 210 3.17 -6.35 3.40
N ILE A 211 1.86 -6.37 3.69
CA ILE A 211 0.86 -5.57 2.97
C ILE A 211 1.18 -4.07 3.10
N THR A 212 1.41 -3.59 4.33
CA THR A 212 1.67 -2.16 4.56
C THR A 212 3.03 -1.69 4.02
N MET A 213 4.03 -2.58 3.97
CA MET A 213 5.32 -2.32 3.33
C MET A 213 5.15 -2.07 1.83
N ALA A 214 4.28 -2.81 1.14
CA ALA A 214 4.01 -2.59 -0.29
C ALA A 214 3.41 -1.19 -0.54
N CYS A 215 2.49 -0.73 0.33
CA CYS A 215 1.92 0.61 0.25
C CYS A 215 3.01 1.69 0.35
N ARG A 216 3.91 1.56 1.35
CA ARG A 216 4.99 2.52 1.58
C ARG A 216 5.99 2.53 0.42
N ALA A 217 6.45 1.36 -0.01
CA ALA A 217 7.43 1.23 -1.09
C ALA A 217 6.93 1.89 -2.39
N CYS A 218 5.65 1.69 -2.74
CA CYS A 218 5.05 2.33 -3.90
C CYS A 218 4.93 3.85 -3.72
N HIS A 219 4.50 4.32 -2.54
CA HIS A 219 4.36 5.76 -2.27
C HIS A 219 5.69 6.52 -2.17
N ASP A 220 6.76 5.82 -1.82
CA ASP A 220 8.12 6.35 -1.78
C ASP A 220 8.75 6.40 -3.19
N ALA A 221 8.32 5.52 -4.11
CA ALA A 221 8.88 5.42 -5.45
C ALA A 221 8.09 6.22 -6.50
N TYR A 222 6.76 6.29 -6.39
CA TYR A 222 5.88 6.77 -7.45
C TYR A 222 4.91 7.86 -7.01
N LYS A 223 4.55 8.69 -7.98
CA LYS A 223 3.44 9.65 -7.90
C LYS A 223 2.54 9.52 -9.13
N VAL A 224 1.25 9.74 -8.95
CA VAL A 224 0.30 9.78 -10.08
C VAL A 224 0.28 11.20 -10.66
N GLU A 225 0.48 11.30 -11.96
CA GLU A 225 0.37 12.55 -12.71
C GLU A 225 -0.77 12.44 -13.72
N VAL A 226 -1.70 13.39 -13.68
CA VAL A 226 -2.86 13.39 -14.58
C VAL A 226 -2.50 14.10 -15.87
N VAL A 227 -2.46 13.36 -16.97
CA VAL A 227 -2.31 13.95 -18.31
C VAL A 227 -3.67 14.43 -18.82
N ARG A 228 -3.69 15.66 -19.32
CA ARG A 228 -4.88 16.33 -19.87
C ARG A 228 -4.91 16.25 -21.38
#